data_AF-A0A0F9TF71-F1
#
_entry.id   AF-A0A0F9TF71-F1
#
_cell.length_a   1.000
_cell.length_b   1.000
_cell.length_c   1.000
_cell.angle_alpha   90.00
_cell.angle_beta   90.00
_cell.angle_gamma   90.00
#
_symmetry.space_group_name_H-M   'P 1'
#
loop_
_entity.id
_entity.type
_entity.pdbx_description
1 polymer ?
#
loop_
_entity_poly.entity_id
_entity_poly.type
_entity_poly.pdbx_seq_one_letter_code
_entity_poly.pdbx_strand_id
1 'polypeptide(L)' 'MKTLSIAFISVFLTLLALRVLATTEPLRPVPRCQEDVVIIGHGDFERGRWTSYACGPAVDDYIGGY' A
#
# COMPACT_ATOMS: atom_id res chain seq x y z
N MET A 1 9.98 -5.24 -42.95
CA MET A 1 10.22 -4.15 -41.96
C MET A 1 9.04 -3.90 -41.02
N LYS A 2 7.77 -4.02 -41.43
CA LYS A 2 6.60 -3.77 -40.55
C LYS A 2 6.41 -4.76 -39.39
N THR A 3 6.84 -6.01 -39.54
CA THR A 3 6.68 -7.07 -38.52
C THR A 3 7.63 -6.90 -37.31
N LEU A 4 8.84 -6.39 -37.54
CA LEU A 4 9.82 -6.13 -36.47
C LEU A 4 9.34 -5.05 -35.48
N SER A 5 8.62 -4.05 -35.96
CA SER A 5 8.08 -2.98 -35.11
C SER A 5 6.98 -3.46 -34.17
N ILE A 6 6.14 -4.41 -34.62
CA ILE A 6 5.02 -4.94 -33.82
C ILE A 6 5.56 -5.78 -32.65
N ALA A 7 6.58 -6.61 -32.91
CA ALA A 7 7.20 -7.44 -31.87
C ALA A 7 7.82 -6.58 -30.76
N PHE A 8 8.52 -5.51 -31.13
CA PHE A 8 9.14 -4.60 -30.16
C PHE A 8 8.09 -3.88 -29.28
N ILE A 9 7.02 -3.37 -29.89
CA ILE A 9 5.94 -2.70 -29.15
C ILE A 9 5.26 -3.67 -28.18
N SER A 10 5.01 -4.90 -28.61
CA SER A 10 4.41 -5.93 -27.75
C SER A 10 5.29 -6.23 -26.53
N VAL A 11 6.60 -6.39 -26.71
CA VAL A 11 7.53 -6.62 -25.59
C VAL A 11 7.54 -5.42 -24.65
N PHE A 12 7.63 -4.21 -25.19
CA PHE A 12 7.64 -2.99 -24.39
C PHE A 12 6.37 -2.82 -23.53
N LEU A 13 5.20 -3.02 -24.14
CA LEU A 13 3.92 -2.96 -23.42
C LEU A 13 3.79 -4.03 -22.34
N THR A 14 4.30 -5.23 -22.61
CA THR A 14 4.29 -6.33 -21.62
C THR A 14 5.16 -5.99 -20.42
N LEU A 15 6.37 -5.45 -20.64
CA LEU A 15 7.27 -5.03 -19.58
C LEU A 15 6.70 -3.85 -18.77
N LEU A 16 6.04 -2.91 -19.44
CA LEU A 16 5.38 -1.79 -18.78
C LEU A 16 4.22 -2.26 -17.89
N ALA A 17 3.38 -3.18 -18.38
CA ALA A 17 2.30 -3.77 -17.59
C ALA A 17 2.85 -4.52 -16.36
N LEU A 18 3.95 -5.26 -16.52
CA LEU A 18 4.60 -5.98 -15.41
C LEU A 18 5.12 -5.02 -14.33
N ARG A 19 5.70 -3.88 -14.72
CA ARG A 19 6.15 -2.82 -13.80
C ARG A 19 4.99 -2.25 -12.99
N VAL A 20 3.87 -1.95 -13.65
CA VAL A 20 2.68 -1.41 -12.97
C VAL A 20 2.16 -2.40 -11.93
N LEU A 21 2.02 -3.67 -12.31
CA LEU A 21 1.58 -4.74 -11.41
C LEU A 21 2.54 -4.94 -10.22
N ALA A 22 3.84 -4.77 -10.42
CA ALA A 22 4.83 -4.89 -9.34
C ALA A 22 4.78 -3.74 -8.33
N THR A 23 4.27 -2.56 -8.71
CA THR A 23 4.17 -1.38 -7.82
C THR A 23 2.85 -1.28 -7.06
N THR A 24 1.86 -2.08 -7.45
CA THR A 24 0.57 -2.17 -6.75
C THR A 24 0.68 -3.18 -5.62
N GLU A 25 1.26 -2.78 -4.49
CA GLU A 25 1.10 -3.56 -3.26
C GLU A 25 -0.39 -3.68 -2.92
N PRO A 26 -0.88 -4.90 -2.60
CA PRO A 26 -2.25 -5.09 -2.21
C PRO A 26 -2.50 -4.34 -0.90
N LEU A 27 -3.46 -3.43 -0.95
CA LEU A 27 -3.90 -2.67 0.21
C LEU A 27 -4.44 -3.65 1.25
N ARG A 28 -3.74 -3.82 2.38
CA ARG A 28 -4.28 -4.63 3.48
C ARG A 28 -5.60 -4.01 3.96
N PRO A 29 -6.64 -4.82 4.21
CA PRO A 29 -7.91 -4.32 4.74
C PRO A 29 -7.71 -3.64 6.09
N VAL A 30 -8.45 -2.58 6.34
CA VAL A 30 -8.54 -1.98 7.68
C VAL A 30 -9.40 -2.93 8.54
N PRO A 31 -8.89 -3.41 9.69
CA PRO A 31 -9.64 -4.30 10.55
C PRO A 31 -10.85 -3.59 11.16
N ARG A 32 -11.92 -4.35 11.44
CA ARG A 32 -13.01 -3.86 12.28
C ARG A 32 -12.60 -4.04 13.73
N CYS A 33 -12.49 -2.94 14.46
CA CYS A 33 -12.17 -2.96 15.87
C CYS A 33 -13.45 -3.10 16.71
N GLN A 34 -13.32 -3.65 17.92
CA GLN A 34 -14.40 -3.71 18.89
C GLN A 34 -14.77 -2.28 19.36
N GLU A 35 -15.83 -2.15 20.14
CA GLU A 35 -16.11 -0.89 20.84
C GLU A 35 -14.94 -0.56 21.78
N ASP A 36 -14.67 0.73 21.97
CA ASP A 36 -13.59 1.26 22.85
C ASP A 36 -12.13 0.92 22.45
N VAL A 37 -11.88 0.44 21.24
CA VAL A 37 -10.52 0.30 20.66
C VAL A 37 -10.37 1.12 19.38
N VAL A 38 -9.16 1.64 19.14
CA VAL A 38 -8.86 2.50 17.98
C VAL A 38 -8.06 1.76 16.92
N ILE A 39 -8.17 2.23 15.69
CA ILE A 39 -7.34 1.78 14.57
C ILE A 39 -5.98 2.45 14.68
N ILE A 40 -4.93 1.63 14.81
CA ILE A 40 -3.53 2.05 14.88
C ILE A 40 -2.85 1.72 13.55
N GLY A 41 -2.19 2.72 12.97
CA GLY A 41 -1.36 2.54 11.77
C GLY A 41 0.01 1.97 12.10
N HIS A 42 0.50 1.04 11.29
CA HIS A 42 1.81 0.40 11.42
C HIS A 42 2.60 0.45 10.12
N GLY A 43 3.94 0.52 10.25
CA GLY A 43 4.91 0.55 9.16
C GLY A 43 5.03 1.94 8.53
N ASP A 44 5.29 2.00 7.23
CA ASP A 44 5.45 3.29 6.54
C ASP A 44 4.10 3.96 6.24
N PHE A 45 4.11 5.31 6.21
CA PHE A 45 2.98 6.12 5.79
C PHE A 45 3.18 6.58 4.35
N GLU A 46 2.46 5.96 3.44
CA GLU A 46 2.60 6.20 2.00
C GLU A 46 1.24 6.51 1.39
N ARG A 47 1.20 7.47 0.46
CA ARG A 47 -0.01 7.80 -0.32
C ARG A 47 -1.25 8.06 0.57
N GLY A 48 -1.05 8.67 1.73
CA GLY A 48 -2.12 9.03 2.66
C GLY A 48 -2.64 7.88 3.53
N ARG A 49 -1.92 6.75 3.61
CA ARG A 49 -2.31 5.60 4.42
C ARG A 49 -1.12 4.85 5.01
N TRP A 50 -1.37 4.07 6.06
CA TRP A 50 -0.37 3.17 6.62
C TRP A 50 -0.30 1.86 5.83
N THR A 51 0.89 1.25 5.79
CA THR A 51 1.12 -0.07 5.15
C THR A 51 0.31 -1.18 5.82
N SER A 52 0.04 -1.08 7.13
CA SER A 52 -0.84 -1.99 7.85
C SER A 52 -1.58 -1.31 9.01
N TYR A 53 -2.62 -1.98 9.52
CA TYR A 53 -3.48 -1.48 10.58
C TYR A 53 -3.72 -2.58 11.62
N ALA A 54 -3.76 -2.21 12.89
CA ALA A 54 -4.16 -3.08 13.98
C ALA A 54 -5.18 -2.38 14.88
N CYS A 55 -5.92 -3.15 15.66
CA CYS A 55 -6.75 -2.60 16.73
C CYS A 55 -5.93 -2.59 18.02
N GLY A 56 -5.96 -1.48 18.73
CA GLY A 56 -5.29 -1.36 20.02
C GLY A 56 -5.98 -0.35 20.92
N PRO A 57 -5.51 -0.22 22.17
CA PRO A 57 -6.00 0.82 23.06
C PRO A 57 -5.77 2.20 22.45
N ALA A 58 -6.67 3.14 22.72
CA ALA A 58 -6.39 4.55 22.49
C ALA A 58 -5.27 4.95 23.46
N VAL A 59 -4.03 4.82 23.03
CA VAL A 59 -2.90 5.32 23.79
C VAL A 59 -2.84 6.81 23.55
N ASP A 60 -3.30 7.58 24.53
CA ASP A 60 -3.09 9.02 24.56
C ASP A 60 -1.63 9.25 24.95
N ASP A 61 -0.70 8.96 24.02
CA ASP A 61 0.74 9.20 24.19
C ASP A 61 1.08 10.70 24.08
N TYR A 62 0.17 11.58 24.55
CA TYR A 62 0.51 12.93 24.98
C TYR A 62 0.86 12.97 26.48
N ILE A 63 1.46 11.89 27.00
CA ILE A 63 2.32 12.02 28.17
C ILE A 63 3.59 12.73 27.68
N GLY A 64 3.50 14.06 27.66
CA GLY A 64 4.67 14.92 27.55
C GLY A 64 5.68 14.46 28.59
N GLY A 65 6.81 13.94 28.09
CA GLY A 65 7.97 13.72 28.92
C GLY A 65 8.41 15.05 29.50
N TYR A 66 8.15 15.23 30.80
CA TYR A 66 8.92 16.05 31.72
C TYR A 66 9.04 15.30 33.03
#